data_AF-A0A537UCM8-F1
#
_entry.id   AF-A0A537UCM8-F1
#
_cell.length_a   1.000
_cell.length_b   1.000
_cell.length_c   1.000
_cell.angle_alpha   90.00
_cell.angle_beta   90.00
_cell.angle_gamma   90.00
#
_symmetry.space_group_name_H-M   'P 1'
#
loop_
_entity.id
_entity.type
_entity.pdbx_description
1 polymer ?
#
loop_
_entity_poly.entity_id
_entity_poly.type
_entity_poly.pdbx_seq_one_letter_code
_entity_poly.pdbx_strand_id
1 'polypeptide(L)' 'VEQDHPYEGIIETAEQRGCDLIVMASHGRSGIAAIVLGSVTTKVLTHTKIPVLVCH' A
#
# COMPACT_ATOMS: atom_id res chain seq x y z
N VAL A 1 8.25 -0.41 17.45
CA VAL A 1 7.97 1.02 17.22
C VAL A 1 6.61 1.07 16.57
N GLU A 2 5.60 1.59 17.25
CA GLU A 2 4.31 1.86 16.60
C GLU A 2 4.51 3.07 15.69
N GLN A 3 4.25 2.89 14.40
CA GLN A 3 4.32 3.98 13.43
C GLN A 3 3.03 4.79 13.50
N ASP A 4 3.13 6.12 13.57
CA ASP A 4 1.96 7.01 13.64
C ASP A 4 1.09 6.92 12.38
N HIS A 5 1.69 6.52 11.25
CA HIS A 5 0.98 6.30 10.00
C HIS A 5 1.15 4.88 9.45
N PRO A 6 0.06 4.19 9.08
CA PRO A 6 0.13 2.82 8.57
C PRO A 6 1.05 2.63 7.35
N TYR A 7 1.14 3.62 6.45
CA TYR A 7 1.96 3.52 5.25
C TYR A 7 3.47 3.48 5.55
N GLU A 8 3.91 4.19 6.60
CA GLU A 8 5.31 4.18 7.05
C GLU A 8 5.69 2.79 7.57
N GLY A 9 4.84 2.21 8.42
CA GLY A 9 5.06 0.85 8.94
C GLY A 9 5.08 -0.22 7.86
N ILE A 10 4.24 -0.10 6.83
CA ILE A 10 4.25 -1.03 5.68
C ILE A 10 5.58 -0.93 4.94
N ILE A 11 6.03 0.28 4.60
CA ILE A 11 7.26 0.50 3.82
C ILE A 11 8.49 0.05 4.61
N GLU A 12 8.63 0.49 5.86
CA GLU A 12 9.78 0.12 6.68
C GLU A 12 9.86 -1.39 6.91
N THR A 13 8.73 -2.04 7.16
CA THR A 13 8.71 -3.50 7.34
C THR A 13 9.14 -4.22 6.07
N ALA A 14 8.68 -3.75 4.91
CA ALA A 14 9.05 -4.33 3.62
C ALA A 14 10.55 -4.13 3.32
N GLU A 15 11.11 -2.95 3.61
CA GLU A 15 12.54 -2.66 3.45
C GLU A 15 13.40 -3.50 4.42
N GLN A 16 13.04 -3.53 5.71
CA GLN A 16 13.77 -4.29 6.73
C GLN A 16 13.78 -5.80 6.46
N ARG A 17 12.72 -6.32 5.84
CA ARG A 17 12.61 -7.74 5.47
C ARG A 17 13.17 -8.05 4.08
N GLY A 18 13.60 -7.05 3.32
CA GLY A 18 14.08 -7.23 1.96
C GLY A 18 13.01 -7.79 1.03
N CYS A 19 11.76 -7.32 1.15
CA CYS A 19 10.67 -7.77 0.30
C CYS A 19 10.82 -7.26 -1.14
N ASP A 20 10.56 -8.14 -2.11
CA ASP A 20 10.59 -7.79 -3.53
C ASP A 20 9.26 -7.23 -4.07
N LEU A 21 8.17 -7.36 -3.32
CA LEU A 21 6.82 -6.94 -3.71
C LEU A 21 5.95 -6.63 -2.48
N ILE A 22 5.17 -5.54 -2.56
CA ILE A 22 4.09 -5.24 -1.61
C ILE A 22 2.75 -5.51 -2.31
N VAL A 23 1.89 -6.31 -1.70
CA VAL A 23 0.53 -6.57 -2.21
C VAL A 23 -0.48 -5.86 -1.31
N MET A 24 -1.32 -5.01 -1.90
CA MET A 24 -2.40 -4.32 -1.20
C MET A 24 -3.74 -4.60 -1.85
N ALA A 25 -4.77 -4.89 -1.05
CA ALA A 25 -6.13 -5.06 -1.55
C ALA A 25 -6.98 -3.85 -1.14
N SER A 26 -7.83 -3.36 -2.06
CA SER A 26 -8.87 -2.37 -1.74
C SER A 26 -10.25 -2.96 -1.97
N HIS A 27 -11.12 -2.90 -0.95
CA HIS A 27 -12.52 -3.31 -1.08
C HIS A 27 -13.35 -2.10 -1.50
N GLY A 28 -13.67 -1.99 -2.79
CA GLY A 28 -14.57 -0.96 -3.31
C GLY A 28 -16.03 -1.31 -3.05
N ARG A 29 -16.75 -0.49 -2.26
CA ARG A 29 -18.22 -0.45 -2.32
C ARG A 29 -18.61 0.32 -3.58
N SER A 30 -19.22 -0.37 -4.54
CA SER A 30 -19.71 0.13 -5.84
C SER A 30 -18.63 0.10 -6.93
N GLY A 31 -18.78 -0.84 -7.87
CA GLY A 31 -17.75 -1.28 -8.79
C GLY A 31 -17.16 -0.21 -9.72
N ILE A 32 -15.90 -0.45 -10.10
CA ILE A 32 -15.15 -0.13 -11.35
C ILE A 32 -15.30 1.27 -12.01
N ALA A 33 -16.19 2.16 -11.56
CA ALA A 33 -16.46 3.43 -12.24
C ALA A 33 -15.37 4.50 -11.99
N ALA A 34 -14.53 4.31 -10.98
CA ALA A 34 -13.22 4.93 -10.86
C ALA A 34 -12.44 4.09 -9.85
N ILE A 35 -11.20 3.71 -10.15
CA ILE A 35 -10.32 3.06 -9.15
C ILE A 35 -10.03 4.12 -8.08
N VAL A 36 -10.84 4.17 -7.03
CA VAL A 36 -10.54 4.99 -5.86
C VAL A 36 -9.52 4.22 -5.04
N LEU A 37 -8.24 4.55 -5.23
CA LEU A 37 -7.17 4.06 -4.36
C LEU A 37 -7.40 4.59 -2.94
N GLY A 38 -7.36 3.69 -1.96
CA GLY A 38 -7.47 4.07 -0.55
C GLY A 38 -6.32 4.98 -0.13
N SER A 39 -6.55 5.85 0.86
CA SER A 39 -5.56 6.84 1.32
C SER A 39 -4.21 6.22 1.71
N VAL A 40 -4.22 5.00 2.29
CA VAL A 40 -3.00 4.26 2.61
C VAL A 40 -2.32 3.74 1.35
N THR A 41 -3.06 3.10 0.43
CA THR A 41 -2.52 2.57 -0.83
C THR A 41 -1.87 3.68 -1.66
N THR A 42 -2.50 4.84 -1.77
CA THR A 42 -1.94 6.01 -2.47
C THR A 42 -0.62 6.46 -1.84
N LYS A 43 -0.55 6.52 -0.50
CA LYS A 43 0.69 6.89 0.20
C LYS A 43 1.79 5.85 0.01
N VAL A 44 1.47 4.55 0.10
CA VAL A 44 2.46 3.49 -0.15
C VAL A 44 3.01 3.61 -1.58
N LEU A 45 2.14 3.70 -2.58
CA LEU A 45 2.52 3.88 -3.99
C LEU A 45 3.39 5.11 -4.24
N THR A 46 3.17 6.20 -3.50
CA THR A 46 3.91 7.46 -3.66
C THR A 46 5.29 7.41 -3.01
N HIS A 47 5.45 6.64 -1.94
CA HIS A 47 6.63 6.72 -1.06
C HIS A 47 7.55 5.51 -1.10
N THR A 48 7.12 4.37 -1.62
CA THR A 48 7.97 3.17 -1.69
C THR A 48 8.77 3.07 -2.99
N LYS A 49 9.93 2.40 -2.92
CA LYS A 49 10.70 1.94 -4.08
C LYS A 49 10.42 0.48 -4.43
N ILE A 50 9.76 -0.27 -3.55
CA ILE A 50 9.43 -1.67 -3.74
C ILE A 50 8.21 -1.75 -4.66
N PRO A 51 8.20 -2.62 -5.68
CA PRO A 51 7.03 -2.82 -6.52
C PRO A 51 5.75 -3.03 -5.71
N VAL A 52 4.63 -2.44 -6.14
CA VAL A 52 3.33 -2.57 -5.47
C VAL A 52 2.30 -3.15 -6.43
N LEU A 53 1.68 -4.26 -6.04
CA LEU A 53 0.52 -4.84 -6.72
C LEU A 53 -0.74 -4.46 -5.95
N VAL A 54 -1.69 -3.83 -6.64
CA VAL A 54 -3.01 -3.49 -6.08
C VAL A 54 -4.07 -4.44 -6.63
N CYS A 55 -4.74 -5.15 -5.72
CA CYS A 55 -5.81 -6.10 -6.03
C CYS A 55 -7.19 -5.53 -5.64
N HIS A 56 -8.23 -5.94 -6.37
CA HIS A 56 -9.63 -5.59 -6.15
C HIS A 56 -10.45 -6.81 -5.73
#